data_AF-A0A081FXV7-F1
#
_entry.id   AF-A0A081FXV7-F1
#
_cell.length_a   1.000
_cell.length_b   1.000
_cell.length_c   1.000
_cell.angle_alpha   90.00
_cell.angle_beta   90.00
_cell.angle_gamma   90.00
#
_symmetry.space_group_name_H-M   'P 1'
#
loop_
_entity.id
_entity.type
_entity.pdbx_description
1 polymer ?
#
loop_
_entity_poly.entity_id
_entity_poly.type
_entity_poly.pdbx_seq_one_letter_code
_entity_poly.pdbx_strand_id
1 'polypeptide(L)'
;MRKILLGAICALTLLLPQVGWTQSAGTNSLPPALRAAVQSGNPNAITQAIRALSGGNPQVAATLAMNVATTAEQLVAVNPQAAVSAVEAAVAAINPTETPAQALSVASIASRVIVNPAVQRVAPQSVGALAVTLSQLASTPSVYQANPSAAVTIMANAYAAVTAPTVTEASPGAEQQVVSALSAASNDPTLAQANPTTAAQINAILANANQVQPSDTDTTQQTTTFETISTLGDTGGGSNNPPIFSASPN
;
A
#
# COMPACT_ATOMS: atom_id res chain seq x y z
N MET A 1 72.83 -0.38 -47.61
CA MET A 1 71.90 -0.09 -48.71
C MET A 1 70.47 -0.15 -48.19
N ARG A 2 69.65 0.84 -48.56
CA ARG A 2 68.26 1.09 -48.17
C ARG A 2 67.29 -0.02 -48.63
N LYS A 3 66.32 -0.43 -47.79
CA LYS A 3 64.93 -0.89 -48.08
C LYS A 3 64.15 -0.78 -46.74
N ILE A 4 63.34 0.26 -46.44
CA ILE A 4 61.99 0.71 -46.90
C ILE A 4 60.85 -0.33 -46.68
N LEU A 5 59.74 0.18 -46.13
CA LEU A 5 58.34 -0.32 -46.02
C LEU A 5 58.12 -1.30 -44.85
N LEU A 6 57.04 -1.27 -44.05
CA LEU A 6 55.64 -0.90 -44.28
C LEU A 6 54.99 -0.85 -42.88
N GLY A 7 54.34 0.23 -42.43
CA GLY A 7 52.92 0.46 -42.68
C GLY A 7 52.02 -0.39 -41.77
N ALA A 8 51.68 0.11 -40.58
CA ALA A 8 50.57 -0.42 -39.77
C ALA A 8 49.75 0.75 -39.20
N ILE A 9 48.60 0.97 -39.83
CA ILE A 9 47.61 1.98 -39.52
C ILE A 9 46.99 1.65 -38.17
N CYS A 10 47.26 2.48 -37.16
CA CYS A 10 46.60 2.41 -35.87
C CYS A 10 45.25 3.14 -35.98
N ALA A 11 44.18 2.37 -36.22
CA ALA A 11 42.81 2.89 -36.19
C ALA A 11 42.41 3.17 -34.73
N LEU A 12 42.51 4.43 -34.34
CA LEU A 12 42.09 4.93 -33.03
C LEU A 12 40.57 5.14 -33.04
N THR A 13 39.81 4.10 -32.71
CA THR A 13 38.36 4.18 -32.49
C THR A 13 38.08 4.90 -31.17
N LEU A 14 37.63 6.15 -31.25
CA LEU A 14 37.05 6.85 -30.10
C LEU A 14 35.73 6.17 -29.70
N LEU A 15 35.77 5.45 -28.58
CA LEU A 15 34.59 4.98 -27.86
C LEU A 15 33.97 6.18 -27.13
N LEU A 16 33.00 6.85 -27.76
CA LEU A 16 32.12 7.77 -27.06
C LEU A 16 31.10 6.93 -26.27
N PRO A 17 30.98 7.10 -24.93
CA PRO A 17 29.94 6.43 -24.17
C PRO A 17 28.58 6.96 -24.64
N GLN A 18 27.85 6.12 -25.39
CA GLN A 18 26.44 6.31 -25.66
C GLN A 18 25.72 6.24 -24.31
N VAL A 19 25.46 7.42 -23.72
CA VAL A 19 24.47 7.58 -22.65
C VAL A 19 23.11 7.26 -23.25
N GLY A 20 22.77 5.98 -23.28
CA GLY A 20 21.41 5.54 -23.52
C GLY A 20 20.55 6.08 -22.40
N TRP A 21 19.75 7.10 -22.69
CA TRP A 21 18.58 7.41 -21.89
C TRP A 21 17.65 6.20 -22.01
N THR A 22 17.84 5.21 -21.16
CA THR A 22 16.82 4.21 -20.91
C THR A 22 15.64 5.02 -20.37
N GLN A 23 14.68 5.29 -21.26
CA GLN A 23 13.39 5.82 -20.91
C GLN A 23 12.81 4.83 -19.90
N SER A 24 12.99 5.14 -18.62
CA SER A 24 12.48 4.34 -17.52
C SER A 24 10.99 4.18 -17.79
N ALA A 25 10.56 2.97 -18.14
CA ALA A 25 9.16 2.59 -18.30
C ALA A 25 8.45 2.57 -16.94
N GLY A 26 8.77 3.53 -16.08
CA GLY A 26 8.50 3.55 -14.65
C GLY A 26 7.83 4.83 -14.15
N THR A 27 7.39 5.72 -15.05
CA THR A 27 6.38 6.72 -14.68
C THR A 27 5.06 6.30 -15.30
N ASN A 28 4.29 5.63 -14.45
CA ASN A 28 2.93 5.14 -14.61
C ASN A 28 1.99 6.31 -14.97
N SER A 29 2.15 6.87 -16.18
CA SER A 29 1.40 8.06 -16.58
C SER A 29 -0.02 7.62 -16.86
N LEU A 30 -0.95 7.98 -15.97
CA LEU A 30 -2.38 7.81 -16.22
C LEU A 30 -2.72 8.31 -17.64
N PRO A 31 -3.46 7.52 -18.44
CA PRO A 31 -3.99 7.97 -19.71
C PRO A 31 -4.68 9.34 -19.57
N PRO A 32 -4.58 10.25 -20.55
CA PRO A 32 -5.08 11.63 -20.39
C PRO A 32 -6.54 11.73 -19.93
N ALA A 33 -7.42 10.88 -20.48
CA ALA A 33 -8.82 10.81 -20.07
C ALA A 33 -8.98 10.41 -18.60
N LEU A 34 -8.22 9.41 -18.15
CA LEU A 34 -8.26 8.91 -16.78
C LEU A 34 -7.67 9.92 -15.79
N ARG A 35 -6.62 10.64 -16.21
CA ARG A 35 -6.04 11.74 -15.41
C ARG A 35 -7.02 12.88 -15.20
N ALA A 36 -7.72 13.30 -16.26
CA ALA A 36 -8.76 14.33 -16.16
C ALA A 36 -9.90 13.86 -15.26
N ALA A 37 -10.32 12.60 -15.38
CA ALA A 37 -11.34 12.02 -14.51
C ALA A 37 -10.91 12.02 -13.03
N VAL A 38 -9.69 11.60 -12.72
CA VAL A 38 -9.14 11.61 -11.36
C VAL A 38 -9.04 13.05 -10.82
N GLN A 39 -8.56 13.99 -11.64
CA GLN A 39 -8.48 15.41 -11.26
C GLN A 39 -9.85 16.05 -11.01
N SER A 40 -10.90 15.57 -11.69
CA SER A 40 -12.27 16.01 -11.45
C SER A 40 -12.87 15.51 -10.13
N GLY A 41 -12.26 14.48 -9.53
CA GLY A 41 -12.79 13.81 -8.33
C GLY A 41 -14.12 13.09 -8.55
N ASN A 42 -14.57 12.91 -9.79
CA ASN A 42 -15.85 12.29 -10.10
C ASN A 42 -15.71 10.75 -10.26
N PRO A 43 -16.20 9.93 -9.32
CA PRO A 43 -16.03 8.48 -9.37
C PRO A 43 -16.71 7.83 -10.58
N ASN A 44 -17.82 8.41 -11.06
CA ASN A 44 -18.50 7.92 -12.26
C ASN A 44 -17.65 8.16 -13.51
N ALA A 45 -17.02 9.32 -13.63
CA ALA A 45 -16.13 9.63 -14.75
C ALA A 45 -14.90 8.71 -14.76
N ILE A 46 -14.33 8.41 -13.59
CA ILE A 46 -13.20 7.50 -13.45
C ILE A 46 -13.61 6.08 -13.88
N THR A 47 -14.74 5.58 -13.39
CA THR A 47 -15.26 4.26 -13.75
C THR A 47 -15.57 4.15 -15.24
N GLN A 48 -16.20 5.16 -15.83
CA GLN A 48 -16.47 5.22 -17.27
C GLN A 48 -15.18 5.24 -18.08
N ALA A 49 -14.18 6.01 -17.67
CA ALA A 49 -12.88 6.05 -18.33
C ALA A 49 -12.17 4.69 -18.27
N ILE A 50 -12.18 4.00 -17.12
CA ILE A 50 -11.61 2.65 -17.00
C ILE A 50 -12.33 1.68 -17.96
N ARG A 51 -13.67 1.67 -17.97
CA ARG A 51 -14.45 0.77 -18.84
C ARG A 51 -14.24 1.06 -20.33
N ALA A 52 -14.19 2.33 -20.71
CA ALA A 52 -13.97 2.74 -22.10
C ALA A 52 -12.55 2.36 -22.57
N LEU A 53 -11.53 2.62 -21.74
CA LEU A 53 -10.13 2.32 -22.07
C LEU A 53 -9.81 0.82 -22.00
N SER A 54 -10.52 0.05 -21.18
CA SER A 54 -10.34 -1.41 -21.10
C SER A 54 -10.96 -2.14 -22.28
N GLY A 55 -11.91 -1.53 -23.00
CA GLY A 55 -12.64 -2.20 -24.08
C GLY A 55 -13.40 -3.44 -23.62
N GLY A 56 -13.77 -3.51 -22.33
CA GLY A 56 -14.40 -4.69 -21.73
C GLY A 56 -13.43 -5.80 -21.31
N ASN A 57 -12.11 -5.64 -21.47
CA ASN A 57 -11.13 -6.62 -21.01
C ASN A 57 -10.89 -6.50 -19.49
N PRO A 58 -11.14 -7.54 -18.68
CA PRO A 58 -11.03 -7.47 -17.23
C PRO A 58 -9.59 -7.30 -16.74
N GLN A 59 -8.59 -7.89 -17.41
CA GLN A 59 -7.18 -7.71 -17.06
C GLN A 59 -6.70 -6.27 -17.30
N VAL A 60 -7.13 -5.66 -18.40
CA VAL A 60 -6.81 -4.24 -18.69
C VAL A 60 -7.54 -3.32 -17.71
N ALA A 61 -8.81 -3.58 -17.39
CA ALA A 61 -9.56 -2.83 -16.39
C ALA A 61 -8.86 -2.87 -15.02
N ALA A 62 -8.42 -4.05 -14.58
CA ALA A 62 -7.70 -4.21 -13.31
C ALA A 62 -6.35 -3.48 -13.29
N THR A 63 -5.63 -3.50 -14.41
CA THR A 63 -4.36 -2.75 -14.56
C THR A 63 -4.59 -1.24 -14.46
N LEU A 64 -5.63 -0.72 -15.13
CA LEU A 64 -5.99 0.69 -15.05
C LEU A 64 -6.46 1.08 -13.64
N ALA A 65 -7.27 0.23 -12.99
CA ALA A 65 -7.71 0.43 -11.61
C ALA A 65 -6.52 0.48 -10.64
N MET A 66 -5.49 -0.35 -10.84
CA MET A 66 -4.24 -0.30 -10.07
C MET A 66 -3.55 1.06 -10.17
N ASN A 67 -3.46 1.60 -11.39
CA ASN A 67 -2.83 2.89 -11.64
C ASN A 67 -3.62 4.04 -10.99
N VAL A 68 -4.96 3.95 -11.01
CA VAL A 68 -5.84 4.90 -10.32
C VAL A 68 -5.65 4.81 -8.82
N ALA A 69 -5.66 3.61 -8.23
CA ALA A 69 -5.48 3.42 -6.80
C ALA A 69 -4.11 3.93 -6.33
N THR A 70 -3.04 3.64 -7.07
CA THR A 70 -1.69 4.17 -6.79
C THR A 70 -1.65 5.70 -6.84
N THR A 71 -2.35 6.31 -7.81
CA THR A 71 -2.46 7.77 -7.89
C THR A 71 -3.28 8.32 -6.73
N ALA A 72 -4.35 7.64 -6.34
CA ALA A 72 -5.17 8.04 -5.22
C ALA A 72 -4.38 8.05 -3.91
N GLU A 73 -3.50 7.07 -3.69
CA GLU A 73 -2.60 7.04 -2.54
C GLU A 73 -1.69 8.29 -2.49
N GLN A 74 -1.18 8.74 -3.63
CA GLN A 74 -0.40 9.98 -3.73
C GLN A 74 -1.26 11.23 -3.48
N LEU A 75 -2.53 11.20 -3.87
CA LEU A 75 -3.47 12.31 -3.68
C LEU A 75 -3.88 12.50 -2.23
N VAL A 76 -3.73 11.51 -1.34
CA VAL A 76 -4.15 11.63 0.06
C VAL A 76 -3.55 12.87 0.75
N ALA A 77 -2.29 13.20 0.43
CA ALA A 77 -1.59 14.35 1.02
C ALA A 77 -2.04 15.71 0.47
N VAL A 78 -2.63 15.74 -0.74
CA VAL A 78 -2.93 16.98 -1.48
C VAL A 78 -4.44 17.23 -1.56
N ASN A 79 -5.21 16.18 -1.84
CA ASN A 79 -6.65 16.20 -1.97
C ASN A 79 -7.24 14.85 -1.49
N PRO A 80 -7.49 14.69 -0.17
CA PRO A 80 -8.01 13.45 0.40
C PRO A 80 -9.41 13.08 -0.12
N GLN A 81 -10.26 14.06 -0.46
CA GLN A 81 -11.57 13.79 -1.05
C GLN A 81 -11.43 13.10 -2.40
N ALA A 82 -10.58 13.63 -3.29
CA ALA A 82 -10.34 13.03 -4.61
C ALA A 82 -9.68 11.65 -4.50
N ALA A 83 -8.81 11.44 -3.52
CA ALA A 83 -8.21 10.14 -3.25
C ALA A 83 -9.29 9.07 -2.96
N VAL A 84 -10.25 9.37 -2.08
CA VAL A 84 -11.34 8.43 -1.74
C VAL A 84 -12.18 8.11 -2.97
N SER A 85 -12.65 9.12 -3.69
CA SER A 85 -13.48 8.91 -4.88
C SER A 85 -12.74 8.14 -5.99
N ALA A 86 -11.43 8.33 -6.13
CA ALA A 86 -10.62 7.58 -7.07
C ALA A 86 -10.48 6.10 -6.68
N VAL A 87 -10.25 5.81 -5.39
CA VAL A 87 -10.20 4.43 -4.89
C VAL A 87 -11.55 3.72 -5.01
N GLU A 88 -12.65 4.39 -4.65
CA GLU A 88 -14.01 3.84 -4.80
C GLU A 88 -14.26 3.40 -6.24
N ALA A 89 -13.95 4.27 -7.20
CA ALA A 89 -14.09 3.97 -8.62
C ALA A 89 -13.16 2.83 -9.08
N ALA A 90 -11.92 2.78 -8.56
CA ALA A 90 -10.98 1.71 -8.87
C ALA A 90 -11.50 0.35 -8.39
N VAL A 91 -11.99 0.27 -7.15
CA VAL A 91 -12.57 -0.98 -6.59
C VAL A 91 -13.83 -1.39 -7.37
N ALA A 92 -14.70 -0.44 -7.70
CA ALA A 92 -15.93 -0.70 -8.47
C ALA A 92 -15.69 -1.15 -9.93
N ALA A 93 -14.51 -0.88 -10.49
CA ALA A 93 -14.18 -1.23 -11.86
C ALA A 93 -13.61 -2.66 -12.02
N ILE A 94 -13.30 -3.36 -10.93
CA ILE A 94 -12.64 -4.66 -10.97
C ILE A 94 -13.65 -5.79 -10.84
N ASN A 95 -13.43 -6.87 -11.61
CA ASN A 95 -14.12 -8.14 -11.43
C ASN A 95 -13.24 -9.09 -10.60
N PRO A 96 -13.54 -9.33 -9.31
CA PRO A 96 -12.70 -10.14 -8.43
C PRO A 96 -12.68 -11.63 -8.80
N THR A 97 -13.69 -12.12 -9.53
CA THR A 97 -13.76 -13.50 -9.98
C THR A 97 -12.76 -13.79 -11.10
N GLU A 98 -12.54 -12.82 -11.99
CA GLU A 98 -11.66 -12.97 -13.16
C GLU A 98 -10.22 -12.51 -12.88
N THR A 99 -10.03 -11.61 -11.92
CA THR A 99 -8.72 -10.99 -11.59
C THR A 99 -8.46 -10.92 -10.08
N PRO A 100 -8.50 -12.06 -9.35
CA PRO A 100 -8.48 -12.06 -7.89
C PRO A 100 -7.21 -11.43 -7.31
N ALA A 101 -6.03 -11.70 -7.88
CA ALA A 101 -4.77 -11.12 -7.42
C ALA A 101 -4.69 -9.60 -7.59
N GLN A 102 -5.22 -9.08 -8.71
CA GLN A 102 -5.26 -7.64 -8.97
C GLN A 102 -6.32 -6.96 -8.10
N ALA A 103 -7.49 -7.58 -7.92
CA ALA A 103 -8.52 -7.10 -7.01
C ALA A 103 -7.98 -6.91 -5.59
N LEU A 104 -7.22 -7.92 -5.10
CA LEU A 104 -6.59 -7.85 -3.79
C LEU A 104 -5.52 -6.76 -3.70
N SER A 105 -4.74 -6.57 -4.75
CA SER A 105 -3.71 -5.53 -4.79
C SER A 105 -4.33 -4.11 -4.76
N VAL A 106 -5.45 -3.89 -5.47
CA VAL A 106 -6.20 -2.62 -5.41
C VAL A 106 -6.86 -2.44 -4.05
N ALA A 107 -7.45 -3.51 -3.50
CA ALA A 107 -8.03 -3.50 -2.16
C ALA A 107 -6.98 -3.19 -1.08
N SER A 108 -5.74 -3.64 -1.24
CA SER A 108 -4.63 -3.32 -0.33
C SER A 108 -4.33 -1.83 -0.32
N ILE A 109 -4.19 -1.19 -1.50
CA ILE A 109 -4.00 0.26 -1.61
C ILE A 109 -5.21 1.00 -1.03
N ALA A 110 -6.42 0.56 -1.39
CA ALA A 110 -7.67 1.13 -0.89
C ALA A 110 -7.73 1.12 0.65
N SER A 111 -7.32 0.01 1.25
CA SER A 111 -7.29 -0.15 2.70
C SER A 111 -6.35 0.85 3.37
N ARG A 112 -5.19 1.16 2.77
CA ARG A 112 -4.25 2.17 3.27
C ARG A 112 -4.80 3.60 3.15
N VAL A 113 -5.56 3.87 2.10
CA VAL A 113 -6.23 5.17 1.90
C VAL A 113 -7.30 5.41 2.96
N ILE A 114 -8.16 4.41 3.25
CA ILE A 114 -9.28 4.60 4.18
C ILE A 114 -8.88 4.66 5.67
N VAL A 115 -7.71 4.11 6.03
CA VAL A 115 -7.17 4.25 7.40
C VAL A 115 -6.45 5.58 7.61
N ASN A 116 -6.29 6.40 6.57
CA ASN A 116 -5.64 7.70 6.71
C ASN A 116 -6.57 8.70 7.45
N PRO A 117 -6.12 9.36 8.53
CA PRO A 117 -6.96 10.30 9.27
C PRO A 117 -7.44 11.53 8.49
N ALA A 118 -6.70 11.98 7.45
CA ALA A 118 -7.15 13.08 6.60
C ALA A 118 -8.35 12.68 5.73
N VAL A 119 -8.34 11.45 5.23
CA VAL A 119 -9.42 10.85 4.46
C VAL A 119 -10.66 10.65 5.34
N GLN A 120 -10.49 10.09 6.54
CA GLN A 120 -11.60 9.89 7.49
C GLN A 120 -12.28 11.19 7.88
N ARG A 121 -11.54 12.28 8.07
CA ARG A 121 -12.13 13.59 8.41
C ARG A 121 -12.92 14.21 7.25
N VAL A 122 -12.47 14.00 6.02
CA VAL A 122 -13.02 14.68 4.83
C VAL A 122 -14.18 13.90 4.22
N ALA A 123 -14.13 12.56 4.23
CA ALA A 123 -15.14 11.70 3.61
C ALA A 123 -15.52 10.49 4.50
N PRO A 124 -15.98 10.70 5.74
CA PRO A 124 -16.20 9.59 6.69
C PRO A 124 -17.29 8.60 6.22
N GLN A 125 -18.36 9.06 5.56
CA GLN A 125 -19.40 8.17 5.04
C GLN A 125 -18.86 7.23 3.95
N SER A 126 -18.09 7.79 3.01
CA SER A 126 -17.43 7.04 1.93
C SER A 126 -16.43 6.01 2.47
N VAL A 127 -15.64 6.39 3.49
CA VAL A 127 -14.73 5.48 4.18
C VAL A 127 -15.48 4.29 4.77
N GLY A 128 -16.60 4.53 5.46
CA GLY A 128 -17.43 3.45 6.01
C GLY A 128 -17.96 2.49 4.94
N ALA A 129 -18.54 3.02 3.87
CA ALA A 129 -19.06 2.21 2.77
C ALA A 129 -17.96 1.41 2.05
N LEU A 130 -16.79 2.02 1.86
CA LEU A 130 -15.66 1.36 1.22
C LEU A 130 -15.06 0.27 2.13
N ALA A 131 -14.96 0.50 3.43
CA ALA A 131 -14.50 -0.51 4.38
C ALA A 131 -15.38 -1.78 4.38
N VAL A 132 -16.71 -1.62 4.32
CA VAL A 132 -17.64 -2.75 4.16
C VAL A 132 -17.34 -3.51 2.87
N THR A 133 -17.21 -2.79 1.76
CA THR A 133 -16.90 -3.37 0.43
C THR A 133 -15.59 -4.14 0.44
N LEU A 134 -14.54 -3.57 1.02
CA LEU A 134 -13.22 -4.20 1.13
C LEU A 134 -13.23 -5.44 2.00
N SER A 135 -14.00 -5.43 3.09
CA SER A 135 -14.17 -6.59 3.96
C SER A 135 -14.84 -7.75 3.22
N GLN A 136 -15.93 -7.48 2.51
CA GLN A 136 -16.64 -8.48 1.69
C GLN A 136 -15.74 -9.02 0.56
N LEU A 137 -15.01 -8.14 -0.11
CA LEU A 137 -14.07 -8.50 -1.17
C LEU A 137 -12.95 -9.41 -0.65
N ALA A 138 -12.33 -9.05 0.47
CA ALA A 138 -11.27 -9.85 1.09
C ALA A 138 -11.77 -11.21 1.59
N SER A 139 -13.05 -11.31 1.97
CA SER A 139 -13.70 -12.58 2.38
C SER A 139 -14.09 -13.48 1.21
N THR A 140 -13.94 -13.04 -0.04
CA THR A 140 -14.28 -13.86 -1.21
C THR A 140 -13.25 -15.00 -1.37
N PRO A 141 -13.65 -16.28 -1.47
CA PRO A 141 -12.70 -17.41 -1.44
C PRO A 141 -11.56 -17.32 -2.47
N SER A 142 -11.84 -16.93 -3.72
CA SER A 142 -10.82 -16.80 -4.76
C SER A 142 -9.82 -15.66 -4.49
N VAL A 143 -10.30 -14.53 -3.95
CA VAL A 143 -9.48 -13.37 -3.59
C VAL A 143 -8.63 -13.69 -2.36
N TYR A 144 -9.23 -14.34 -1.37
CA TYR A 144 -8.55 -14.78 -0.16
C TYR A 144 -7.43 -15.78 -0.48
N GLN A 145 -7.72 -16.80 -1.29
CA GLN A 145 -6.75 -17.83 -1.70
C GLN A 145 -5.57 -17.25 -2.49
N ALA A 146 -5.77 -16.14 -3.21
CA ALA A 146 -4.70 -15.50 -3.97
C ALA A 146 -3.57 -14.99 -3.05
N ASN A 147 -3.91 -14.42 -1.88
CA ASN A 147 -2.94 -14.09 -0.83
C ASN A 147 -3.67 -13.90 0.54
N PRO A 148 -3.71 -14.95 1.37
CA PRO A 148 -4.42 -14.92 2.67
C PRO A 148 -3.94 -13.82 3.62
N SER A 149 -2.63 -13.57 3.66
CA SER A 149 -2.05 -12.57 4.58
C SER A 149 -2.46 -11.14 4.20
N ALA A 150 -2.47 -10.82 2.90
CA ALA A 150 -2.94 -9.53 2.43
C ALA A 150 -4.46 -9.35 2.67
N ALA A 151 -5.26 -10.40 2.48
CA ALA A 151 -6.70 -10.37 2.75
C ALA A 151 -7.01 -10.07 4.23
N VAL A 152 -6.32 -10.74 5.17
CA VAL A 152 -6.45 -10.48 6.61
C VAL A 152 -6.04 -9.03 6.97
N THR A 153 -4.97 -8.52 6.35
CA THR A 153 -4.54 -7.13 6.55
C THR A 153 -5.59 -6.12 6.06
N ILE A 154 -6.23 -6.39 4.92
CA ILE A 154 -7.33 -5.56 4.40
C ILE A 154 -8.51 -5.57 5.36
N MET A 155 -8.90 -6.75 5.89
CA MET A 155 -9.97 -6.87 6.88
C MET A 155 -9.65 -6.08 8.16
N ALA A 156 -8.41 -6.16 8.65
CA ALA A 156 -7.96 -5.42 9.83
C ALA A 156 -8.02 -3.90 9.61
N ASN A 157 -7.55 -3.42 8.46
CA ASN A 157 -7.59 -2.00 8.10
C ASN A 157 -9.03 -1.50 7.90
N ALA A 158 -9.89 -2.29 7.25
CA ALA A 158 -11.30 -1.95 7.10
C ALA A 158 -12.00 -1.83 8.45
N TYR A 159 -11.73 -2.77 9.37
CA TYR A 159 -12.25 -2.70 10.73
C TYR A 159 -11.74 -1.47 11.50
N ALA A 160 -10.43 -1.20 11.47
CA ALA A 160 -9.86 -0.01 12.09
C ALA A 160 -10.42 1.31 11.52
N ALA A 161 -10.78 1.34 10.24
CA ALA A 161 -11.38 2.52 9.62
C ALA A 161 -12.82 2.77 10.11
N VAL A 162 -13.64 1.73 10.30
CA VAL A 162 -15.04 1.89 10.74
C VAL A 162 -15.20 2.13 12.23
N THR A 163 -14.21 1.76 13.05
CA THR A 163 -14.18 2.06 14.49
C THR A 163 -13.58 3.44 14.80
N ALA A 164 -13.08 4.16 13.80
CA ALA A 164 -12.64 5.54 13.99
C ALA A 164 -13.85 6.42 14.36
N PRO A 165 -13.77 7.25 15.42
CA PRO A 165 -14.93 8.02 15.92
C PRO A 165 -15.65 8.83 14.84
N THR A 166 -14.89 9.50 13.96
CA THR A 166 -15.46 10.29 12.86
C THR A 166 -16.25 9.45 11.85
N VAL A 167 -15.87 8.20 11.64
CA VAL A 167 -16.53 7.27 10.72
C VAL A 167 -17.75 6.64 11.39
N THR A 168 -17.63 6.24 12.66
CA THR A 168 -18.73 5.66 13.44
C THR A 168 -19.90 6.65 13.58
N GLU A 169 -19.61 7.93 13.82
CA GLU A 169 -20.63 8.98 13.88
C GLU A 169 -21.30 9.24 12.53
N ALA A 170 -20.53 9.24 11.44
CA ALA A 170 -21.02 9.55 10.11
C ALA A 170 -21.74 8.37 9.41
N SER A 171 -21.37 7.13 9.75
CA SER A 171 -21.91 5.90 9.16
C SER A 171 -22.34 4.90 10.24
N PRO A 172 -23.43 5.18 10.97
CA PRO A 172 -23.99 4.24 11.93
C PRO A 172 -24.42 2.98 11.19
N GLY A 173 -23.82 1.83 11.50
CA GLY A 173 -24.10 0.55 10.80
C GLY A 173 -22.90 -0.04 10.07
N ALA A 174 -21.91 0.77 9.65
CA ALA A 174 -20.76 0.26 8.90
C ALA A 174 -19.93 -0.72 9.73
N GLU A 175 -19.75 -0.44 11.03
CA GLU A 175 -19.06 -1.34 11.95
C GLU A 175 -19.75 -2.70 12.04
N GLN A 176 -21.06 -2.73 12.26
CA GLN A 176 -21.82 -3.98 12.38
C GLN A 176 -21.75 -4.81 11.08
N GLN A 177 -21.74 -4.14 9.92
CA GLN A 177 -21.58 -4.80 8.63
C GLN A 177 -20.19 -5.42 8.45
N VAL A 178 -19.13 -4.70 8.83
CA VAL A 178 -17.76 -5.23 8.80
C VAL A 178 -17.62 -6.41 9.77
N VAL A 179 -18.10 -6.29 11.01
CA VAL A 179 -18.08 -7.39 11.99
C VAL A 179 -18.82 -8.62 11.47
N SER A 180 -19.99 -8.44 10.84
CA SER A 180 -20.75 -9.53 10.22
C SER A 180 -19.95 -10.21 9.10
N ALA A 181 -19.30 -9.44 8.22
CA ALA A 181 -18.45 -9.97 7.15
C ALA A 181 -17.23 -10.74 7.68
N LEU A 182 -16.58 -10.23 8.74
CA LEU A 182 -15.47 -10.90 9.41
C LEU A 182 -15.92 -12.19 10.09
N SER A 183 -17.06 -12.15 10.81
CA SER A 183 -17.64 -13.34 11.44
C SER A 183 -17.97 -14.41 10.40
N ALA A 184 -18.61 -14.03 9.28
CA ALA A 184 -18.89 -14.96 8.19
C ALA A 184 -17.61 -15.61 7.64
N ALA A 185 -16.56 -14.81 7.40
CA ALA A 185 -15.27 -15.32 6.94
C ALA A 185 -14.58 -16.25 7.94
N SER A 186 -14.69 -15.97 9.24
CA SER A 186 -14.10 -16.81 10.29
C SER A 186 -14.75 -18.21 10.38
N ASN A 187 -16.01 -18.31 9.94
CA ASN A 187 -16.79 -19.55 9.92
C ASN A 187 -16.79 -20.24 8.55
N ASP A 188 -16.13 -19.67 7.53
CA ASP A 188 -16.08 -20.25 6.19
C ASP A 188 -15.05 -21.40 6.12
N PRO A 189 -15.48 -22.65 5.87
CA PRO A 189 -14.57 -23.80 5.82
C PRO A 189 -13.57 -23.72 4.65
N THR A 190 -13.90 -23.02 3.56
CA THR A 190 -13.02 -22.87 2.40
C THR A 190 -11.84 -21.94 2.71
N LEU A 191 -12.07 -20.89 3.49
CA LEU A 191 -11.02 -20.00 3.99
C LEU A 191 -10.15 -20.71 5.03
N ALA A 192 -10.75 -21.51 5.91
CA ALA A 192 -10.02 -22.33 6.89
C ALA A 192 -9.10 -23.37 6.23
N GLN A 193 -9.51 -23.95 5.09
CA GLN A 193 -8.65 -24.84 4.30
C GLN A 193 -7.48 -24.11 3.66
N ALA A 194 -7.70 -22.89 3.17
CA ALA A 194 -6.63 -22.06 2.59
C ALA A 194 -5.63 -21.56 3.66
N ASN A 195 -6.12 -21.26 4.86
CA ASN A 195 -5.31 -20.85 6.00
C ASN A 195 -5.96 -21.29 7.33
N PRO A 196 -5.42 -22.33 8.00
CA PRO A 196 -5.97 -22.84 9.25
C PRO A 196 -5.98 -21.85 10.41
N THR A 197 -5.17 -20.79 10.34
CA THR A 197 -5.09 -19.75 11.39
C THR A 197 -6.08 -18.59 11.20
N THR A 198 -6.84 -18.59 10.10
CA THR A 198 -7.74 -17.48 9.72
C THR A 198 -8.71 -17.10 10.84
N ALA A 199 -9.38 -18.09 11.43
CA ALA A 199 -10.37 -17.82 12.49
C ALA A 199 -9.71 -17.14 13.71
N ALA A 200 -8.52 -17.60 14.12
CA ALA A 200 -7.78 -16.99 15.22
C ALA A 200 -7.33 -15.56 14.89
N GLN A 201 -6.87 -15.31 13.65
CA GLN A 201 -6.47 -13.98 13.19
C GLN A 201 -7.65 -13.00 13.14
N ILE A 202 -8.81 -13.43 12.62
CA ILE A 202 -10.02 -12.60 12.60
C ILE A 202 -10.52 -12.31 14.01
N ASN A 203 -10.51 -13.31 14.90
CA ASN A 203 -10.88 -13.11 16.30
C ASN A 203 -9.94 -12.11 17.00
N ALA A 204 -8.64 -12.11 16.67
CA ALA A 204 -7.71 -11.11 17.18
C ALA A 204 -8.02 -9.68 16.68
N ILE A 205 -8.44 -9.52 15.42
CA ILE A 205 -8.91 -8.22 14.89
C ILE A 205 -10.12 -7.72 15.69
N LEU A 206 -11.11 -8.60 15.88
CA LEU A 206 -12.33 -8.28 16.64
C LEU A 206 -12.06 -8.03 18.12
N ALA A 207 -11.05 -8.66 18.71
CA ALA A 207 -10.67 -8.45 20.11
C ALA A 207 -9.87 -7.16 20.31
N ASN A 208 -8.96 -6.83 19.39
CA ASN A 208 -8.15 -5.61 19.44
C ASN A 208 -8.97 -4.33 19.25
N ALA A 209 -10.17 -4.44 18.67
CA ALA A 209 -11.21 -3.41 18.68
C ALA A 209 -11.40 -2.74 20.04
N ASN A 210 -11.38 -3.54 21.09
CA ASN A 210 -11.71 -3.11 22.45
C ASN A 210 -10.48 -2.57 23.18
N GLN A 211 -9.31 -2.51 22.53
CA GLN A 211 -8.04 -2.11 23.11
C GLN A 211 -7.50 -0.83 22.47
N VAL A 212 -8.37 0.09 21.99
CA VAL A 212 -7.94 1.45 21.67
C VAL A 212 -7.49 2.11 22.97
N GLN A 213 -6.21 1.91 23.28
CA GLN A 213 -5.52 2.50 24.40
C GLN A 213 -5.55 4.01 24.17
N PRO A 214 -6.23 4.80 25.01
CA PRO A 214 -6.24 6.25 24.87
C PRO A 214 -4.79 6.71 24.89
N SER A 215 -4.34 7.23 23.75
CA SER A 215 -3.05 7.89 23.66
C SER A 215 -3.22 9.28 24.28
N ASP A 216 -3.31 9.33 25.61
CA ASP A 216 -3.13 10.55 26.38
C ASP A 216 -1.66 10.99 26.21
N THR A 217 -1.40 11.69 25.11
CA THR A 217 -0.19 12.50 24.96
C THR A 217 -0.51 13.88 25.50
N ASP A 218 -0.72 13.96 26.81
CA ASP A 218 -0.63 15.21 27.54
C ASP A 218 0.57 15.11 28.48
N THR A 219 1.77 15.29 27.92
CA THR A 219 2.98 15.55 28.71
C THR A 219 3.26 17.04 28.62
N THR A 220 2.65 17.74 29.56
CA THR A 220 3.09 19.06 30.00
C THR A 220 4.55 19.01 30.44
N GLN A 221 5.34 19.93 29.89
CA GLN A 221 6.50 20.61 30.49
C GLN A 221 7.46 19.76 31.35
N GLN A 222 8.59 19.34 30.76
CA GLN A 222 9.81 19.15 31.54
C GLN A 222 10.88 20.14 31.08
N THR A 223 10.96 21.22 31.85
CA THR A 223 12.04 22.21 31.90
C THR A 223 13.39 21.54 32.00
N THR A 224 14.19 21.60 30.94
CA THR A 224 15.62 21.26 30.97
C THR A 224 16.40 22.47 31.46
N THR A 225 16.79 22.43 32.74
CA THR A 225 17.84 23.30 33.29
C THR A 225 19.17 22.91 32.63
N PHE A 226 19.86 23.91 32.07
CA PHE A 226 21.23 23.77 31.57
C PHE A 226 22.19 23.60 32.74
N GLU A 227 22.83 22.43 32.84
CA GLU A 227 24.02 22.24 33.67
C GLU A 227 25.23 22.05 32.76
N THR A 228 26.12 23.05 32.80
CA THR A 228 27.40 23.10 32.12
C THR A 228 28.35 22.07 32.71
N ILE A 229 28.80 21.09 31.93
CA ILE A 229 29.95 20.25 32.29
C ILE A 229 31.00 20.36 31.19
N SER A 230 32.11 21.00 31.57
CA SER A 230 33.39 20.99 30.86
C SER A 230 34.05 19.63 31.06
N THR A 231 34.43 18.94 29.98
CA THR A 231 35.39 17.84 30.09
C THR A 231 36.32 17.83 28.89
N LEU A 232 37.60 18.02 29.18
CA LEU A 232 38.74 18.02 28.27
C LEU A 232 38.82 16.71 27.49
N GLY A 233 39.13 16.81 26.20
CA GLY A 233 39.53 15.70 25.35
C GLY A 233 40.95 15.24 25.67
N ASP A 234 41.05 13.96 26.03
CA ASP A 234 42.28 13.18 26.05
C ASP A 234 42.37 12.38 24.74
N THR A 235 43.52 12.46 24.07
CA THR A 235 43.86 11.78 22.82
C THR A 235 44.85 10.65 23.12
N GLY A 236 44.50 9.39 22.83
CA GLY A 236 45.54 8.35 22.78
C GLY A 236 45.08 6.90 22.67
N GLY A 237 45.61 6.21 21.65
CA GLY A 237 45.89 4.76 21.62
C GLY A 237 44.68 3.82 21.60
N GLY A 238 44.40 3.05 20.55
CA GLY A 238 45.31 2.11 19.90
C GLY A 238 45.28 0.77 20.64
N SER A 239 44.60 -0.25 20.08
CA SER A 239 45.10 -1.63 20.01
C SER A 239 44.09 -2.59 19.37
N ASN A 240 44.61 -3.27 18.36
CA ASN A 240 44.16 -4.48 17.69
C ASN A 240 43.53 -5.54 18.60
N ASN A 241 42.46 -6.19 18.14
CA ASN A 241 42.12 -7.54 18.59
C ASN A 241 41.75 -8.43 17.38
N PRO A 242 42.47 -9.55 17.13
CA PRO A 242 42.20 -10.47 16.02
C PRO A 242 41.07 -11.49 16.33
N PRO A 243 40.48 -12.13 15.30
CA PRO A 243 39.46 -13.16 15.49
C PRO A 243 40.06 -14.50 15.94
N ILE A 244 39.48 -15.07 17.00
CA ILE A 244 39.84 -16.39 17.55
C ILE A 244 38.99 -17.45 16.85
N PHE A 245 39.65 -18.36 16.12
CA PHE A 245 39.08 -19.63 15.66
C PHE A 245 38.98 -20.59 16.86
N SER A 246 37.79 -21.08 17.20
CA SER A 246 37.62 -22.24 18.09
C SER A 246 37.05 -23.42 17.30
N ALA A 247 37.89 -24.43 17.12
CA ALA A 247 37.58 -25.74 16.56
C ALA A 247 36.82 -26.63 17.56
N SER A 248 36.06 -27.60 17.02
CA SER A 248 35.47 -28.76 17.71
C SER A 248 36.49 -29.57 18.53
N PRO A 249 36.06 -30.39 19.51
CA PRO A 249 35.79 -31.81 19.17
C PRO A 249 34.73 -32.56 20.02
N ASN A 250 34.24 -33.65 19.41
CA ASN A 250 33.56 -34.86 19.93
C ASN A 250 32.22 -34.75 20.66
#